data_AF-A0A5B2WHA2-F1
#
_entry.id   AF-A0A5B2WHA2-F1
#
_cell.length_a   1.000
_cell.length_b   1.000
_cell.length_c   1.000
_cell.angle_alpha   90.00
_cell.angle_beta   90.00
_cell.angle_gamma   90.00
#
_symmetry.space_group_name_H-M   'P 1'
#
loop_
_entity.id
_entity.type
_entity.pdbx_description
1 polymer ?
#
loop_
_entity_poly.entity_id
_entity_poly.type
_entity_poly.pdbx_seq_one_letter_code
_entity_poly.pdbx_strand_id
1 'polypeptide(L)'
;MQNTMTQTQAAQRVEEHARRALAVLPRQARPELLIAETTQCDDPTDNGPLGRVIASVEYQVHDLPPAGFGEDFDALRTWWEANDFRVLADERPANPYLWVEHTGDGFRLALKANDLGELYLTGSSPCVWPDGTPAPTE
;
A
#
# COMPACT_ATOMS: atom_id res chain seq x y z
N MET A 1 -19.01 -19.71 -10.64
CA MET A 1 -18.39 -18.37 -10.57
C MET A 1 -17.59 -18.34 -9.29
N GLN A 2 -16.35 -17.84 -9.33
CA GLN A 2 -15.55 -17.65 -8.13
C GLN A 2 -15.79 -16.22 -7.66
N ASN A 3 -16.26 -16.05 -6.43
CA ASN A 3 -16.53 -14.73 -5.89
C ASN A 3 -15.21 -13.95 -5.81
N THR A 4 -15.16 -12.74 -6.36
CA THR A 4 -14.03 -11.84 -6.10
C THR A 4 -14.07 -11.37 -4.65
N MET A 5 -12.93 -10.85 -4.21
CA MET A 5 -12.74 -10.17 -2.94
C MET A 5 -13.80 -9.07 -2.69
N THR A 6 -14.33 -9.03 -1.46
CA THR A 6 -15.21 -7.95 -0.96
C THR A 6 -14.41 -6.75 -0.45
N GLN A 7 -15.04 -5.62 -0.13
CA GLN A 7 -14.33 -4.48 0.47
C GLN A 7 -13.68 -4.85 1.81
N THR A 8 -14.36 -5.65 2.63
CA THR A 8 -13.85 -6.04 3.95
C THR A 8 -12.60 -6.91 3.81
N GLN A 9 -12.62 -7.83 2.84
CA GLN A 9 -11.45 -8.65 2.52
C GLN A 9 -10.33 -7.80 1.92
N ALA A 10 -10.64 -6.81 1.09
CA ALA A 10 -9.65 -5.88 0.55
C ALA A 10 -9.00 -5.04 1.66
N ALA A 11 -9.78 -4.51 2.60
CA ALA A 11 -9.28 -3.76 3.76
C ALA A 11 -8.39 -4.61 4.67
N GLN A 12 -8.79 -5.86 4.93
CA GLN A 12 -7.94 -6.81 5.68
C GLN A 12 -6.64 -7.10 4.94
N ARG A 13 -6.71 -7.30 3.62
CA ARG A 13 -5.56 -7.70 2.82
C ARG A 13 -4.55 -6.57 2.63
N VAL A 14 -4.99 -5.32 2.46
CA VAL A 14 -4.07 -4.17 2.39
C VAL A 14 -3.36 -3.97 3.73
N GLU A 15 -4.08 -4.12 4.85
CA GLU A 15 -3.50 -4.07 6.20
C GLU A 15 -2.46 -5.17 6.41
N GLU A 16 -2.74 -6.40 5.98
CA GLU A 16 -1.75 -7.50 6.04
C GLU A 16 -0.49 -7.18 5.25
N HIS A 17 -0.62 -6.66 4.02
CA HIS A 17 0.51 -6.24 3.19
C HIS A 17 1.33 -5.14 3.87
N ALA A 18 0.66 -4.12 4.41
CA ALA A 18 1.31 -3.02 5.11
C ALA A 18 2.06 -3.50 6.37
N ARG A 19 1.44 -4.34 7.21
CA ARG A 19 2.09 -4.90 8.40
C ARG A 19 3.32 -5.75 8.08
N ARG A 20 3.27 -6.55 7.00
CA ARG A 20 4.44 -7.33 6.59
C ARG A 20 5.59 -6.42 6.13
N ALA A 21 5.29 -5.35 5.41
CA ALA A 21 6.29 -4.37 5.01
C ALA A 21 6.88 -3.60 6.22
N LEU A 22 6.04 -3.18 7.17
CA LEU A 22 6.49 -2.53 8.42
C LEU A 22 7.40 -3.44 9.26
N ALA A 23 7.19 -4.75 9.23
CA ALA A 23 8.03 -5.71 9.95
C ALA A 23 9.46 -5.85 9.40
N VAL A 24 9.74 -5.30 8.21
CA VAL A 24 11.08 -5.22 7.62
C VAL A 24 11.90 -4.10 8.26
N LEU A 25 11.23 -3.06 8.74
CA LEU A 25 11.90 -1.90 9.33
C LEU A 25 12.62 -2.27 10.64
N PRO A 26 13.61 -1.47 11.05
CA PRO A 26 14.34 -1.70 12.30
C PRO A 26 13.40 -1.83 13.51
N ARG A 27 13.81 -2.62 14.51
CA ARG A 27 12.98 -2.93 15.70
C ARG A 27 12.53 -1.69 16.49
N GLN A 28 13.28 -0.60 16.41
CA GLN A 28 12.93 0.66 17.06
C GLN A 28 11.83 1.44 16.31
N ALA A 29 11.56 1.12 15.05
CA ALA A 29 10.50 1.74 14.28
C ALA A 29 9.16 1.58 15.00
N ARG A 30 8.42 2.68 15.12
CA ARG A 30 7.09 2.69 15.74
C ARG A 30 6.05 3.18 14.74
N PRO A 31 5.34 2.26 14.05
CA PRO A 31 4.27 2.64 13.14
C PRO A 31 3.05 3.17 13.90
N GLU A 32 2.50 4.29 13.44
CA GLU A 32 1.24 4.87 13.88
C GLU A 32 0.27 4.91 12.70
N LEU A 33 -0.89 4.28 12.85
CA LEU A 33 -1.94 4.29 11.83
C LEU A 33 -2.60 5.67 11.78
N LEU A 34 -2.53 6.33 10.62
CA LEU A 34 -3.18 7.62 10.37
C LEU A 34 -4.54 7.45 9.68
N ILE A 35 -4.59 6.57 8.67
CA ILE A 35 -5.77 6.35 7.83
C ILE A 35 -6.02 4.86 7.70
N ALA A 36 -7.28 4.47 7.83
CA ALA A 36 -7.79 3.17 7.39
C ALA A 36 -9.21 3.40 6.88
N GLU A 37 -9.39 3.43 5.57
CA GLU A 37 -10.66 3.83 4.96
C GLU A 37 -10.98 3.07 3.68
N THR A 38 -12.19 3.29 3.18
CA THR A 38 -12.65 2.80 1.89
C THR A 38 -13.30 3.95 1.14
N THR A 39 -12.83 4.21 -0.08
CA THR A 39 -13.32 5.30 -0.94
C THR A 39 -13.83 4.74 -2.25
N GLN A 40 -14.59 5.55 -3.01
CA GLN A 40 -15.06 5.15 -4.32
C GLN A 40 -13.87 5.01 -5.28
N CYS A 41 -13.89 3.97 -6.11
CA CYS A 41 -12.97 3.85 -7.23
C CYS A 41 -13.62 4.49 -8.46
N ASP A 42 -13.49 5.81 -8.54
CA ASP A 42 -14.09 6.68 -9.57
C ASP A 42 -13.05 7.44 -10.40
N ASP A 43 -11.76 7.08 -10.29
CA ASP A 43 -10.70 7.68 -11.10
C ASP A 43 -11.06 7.53 -12.60
N PRO A 44 -11.20 8.64 -13.34
CA PRO A 44 -11.61 8.60 -14.74
C PRO A 44 -10.59 7.91 -15.64
N THR A 45 -9.35 7.73 -15.18
CA THR A 45 -8.28 7.05 -15.90
C THR A 45 -8.30 5.52 -15.72
N ASP A 46 -9.01 5.01 -14.69
CA ASP A 46 -9.17 3.56 -14.47
C ASP A 46 -10.05 2.90 -15.54
N ASN A 47 -10.93 3.67 -16.20
CA ASN A 47 -11.87 3.22 -17.24
C ASN A 47 -12.75 2.01 -16.85
N GLY A 48 -12.84 1.67 -15.56
CA GLY A 48 -13.64 0.55 -15.09
C GLY A 48 -15.05 0.94 -14.63
N PRO A 49 -15.90 -0.05 -14.29
CA PRO A 49 -17.27 0.19 -13.87
C PRO A 49 -17.39 1.06 -12.63
N LEU A 50 -18.41 1.92 -12.59
CA LEU A 50 -18.78 2.67 -11.38
C LEU A 50 -19.30 1.73 -10.29
N GLY A 51 -19.23 2.18 -9.03
CA GLY A 51 -19.70 1.43 -7.85
C GLY A 51 -18.66 0.49 -7.23
N ARG A 52 -17.46 0.41 -7.79
CA ARG A 52 -16.31 -0.23 -7.13
C ARG A 52 -15.72 0.70 -6.07
N VAL A 53 -14.97 0.10 -5.15
CA VAL A 53 -14.31 0.79 -4.05
C VAL A 53 -12.84 0.39 -3.95
N ILE A 54 -12.04 1.24 -3.31
CA ILE A 54 -10.65 0.99 -2.96
C ILE A 54 -10.49 1.10 -1.45
N ALA A 55 -9.81 0.13 -0.84
CA ALA A 55 -9.45 0.16 0.57
C ALA A 55 -8.01 0.65 0.71
N SER A 56 -7.77 1.58 1.63
CA SER A 56 -6.47 2.23 1.81
C SER A 56 -6.06 2.30 3.28
N VAL A 57 -4.76 2.21 3.52
CA VAL A 57 -4.14 2.44 4.83
C VAL A 57 -2.95 3.39 4.70
N GLU A 58 -2.71 4.19 5.73
CA GLU A 58 -1.54 5.05 5.84
C GLU A 58 -0.98 4.97 7.26
N TYR A 59 0.33 4.74 7.34
CA TYR A 59 1.10 4.75 8.56
C TYR A 59 2.16 5.84 8.51
N GLN A 60 2.29 6.60 9.58
CA GLN A 60 3.52 7.33 9.88
C GLN A 60 4.45 6.42 10.69
N VAL A 61 5.73 6.35 10.33
CA VAL A 61 6.73 5.57 11.05
C VAL A 61 7.59 6.50 11.87
N HIS A 62 7.52 6.34 13.18
CA HIS A 62 8.30 7.11 14.15
C HIS A 62 9.58 6.38 14.56
N ASP A 63 10.42 7.11 15.29
CA ASP A 63 11.59 6.59 16.00
C ASP A 63 12.69 6.02 15.06
N LEU A 64 12.69 6.47 13.80
CA LEU A 64 13.75 6.25 12.82
C LEU A 64 14.45 7.58 12.47
N PRO A 65 15.80 7.64 12.51
CA PRO A 65 16.53 8.85 12.16
C PRO A 65 16.54 9.06 10.63
N PRO A 66 16.27 10.29 10.12
CA PRO A 66 16.25 10.55 8.68
C PRO A 66 17.53 10.19 7.93
N ALA A 67 18.69 10.25 8.60
CA ALA A 67 19.97 9.84 8.03
C ALA A 67 20.03 8.34 7.67
N GLY A 68 19.17 7.52 8.29
CA GLY A 68 19.06 6.07 8.03
C GLY A 68 18.03 5.69 6.97
N PHE A 69 17.19 6.63 6.50
CA PHE A 69 16.10 6.29 5.56
C PHE A 69 16.60 5.63 4.28
N GLY A 70 17.80 5.99 3.78
CA GLY A 70 18.37 5.30 2.61
C GLY A 70 18.45 3.78 2.81
N GLU A 71 18.93 3.33 3.98
CA GLU A 71 19.02 1.91 4.33
C GLU A 71 17.64 1.28 4.53
N ASP A 72 16.69 2.01 5.15
CA ASP A 72 15.33 1.53 5.34
C ASP A 72 14.61 1.28 4.01
N PHE A 73 14.77 2.19 3.05
CA PHE A 73 14.22 2.02 1.70
C PHE A 73 14.88 0.85 0.95
N ASP A 74 16.20 0.67 1.07
CA ASP A 74 16.90 -0.46 0.42
C ASP A 74 16.49 -1.81 1.01
N ALA A 75 16.28 -1.86 2.33
CA ALA A 75 15.76 -3.04 3.02
C ALA A 75 14.35 -3.39 2.53
N LEU A 76 13.43 -2.42 2.47
CA LEU A 76 12.08 -2.65 1.97
C LEU A 76 12.07 -3.05 0.49
N ARG A 77 12.86 -2.38 -0.36
CA ARG A 77 12.96 -2.72 -1.78
C ARG A 77 13.39 -4.17 -1.97
N THR A 78 14.46 -4.58 -1.28
CA THR A 78 14.99 -5.95 -1.35
C THR A 78 13.93 -6.96 -0.90
N TRP A 79 13.22 -6.66 0.19
CA TRP A 79 12.16 -7.54 0.67
C TRP A 79 10.99 -7.61 -0.32
N TRP A 80 10.54 -6.49 -0.88
CA TRP A 80 9.46 -6.45 -1.86
C TRP A 80 9.79 -7.26 -3.12
N GLU A 81 10.99 -7.08 -3.70
CA GLU A 81 11.43 -7.85 -4.86
C GLU A 81 11.48 -9.37 -4.57
N ALA A 82 11.72 -9.77 -3.32
CA ALA A 82 11.73 -11.17 -2.89
C ALA A 82 10.34 -11.73 -2.50
N ASN A 83 9.31 -10.89 -2.39
CA ASN A 83 7.97 -11.28 -1.92
C ASN A 83 6.89 -10.94 -2.95
N ASP A 84 7.18 -11.20 -4.23
CA ASP A 84 6.25 -11.05 -5.34
C ASP A 84 5.73 -9.61 -5.54
N PHE A 85 6.54 -8.60 -5.23
CA PHE A 85 6.27 -7.23 -5.63
C PHE A 85 7.14 -6.81 -6.80
N ARG A 86 6.55 -6.08 -7.74
CA ARG A 86 7.27 -5.35 -8.78
C ARG A 86 7.38 -3.87 -8.42
N VAL A 87 8.53 -3.26 -8.70
CA VAL A 87 8.71 -1.81 -8.57
C VAL A 87 7.96 -1.10 -9.69
N LEU A 88 7.08 -0.17 -9.32
CA LEU A 88 6.38 0.74 -10.23
C LEU A 88 7.14 2.06 -10.39
N ALA A 89 7.69 2.60 -9.29
CA ALA A 89 8.52 3.79 -9.28
C ALA A 89 9.55 3.74 -8.14
N ASP A 90 10.77 4.20 -8.42
CA ASP A 90 11.83 4.45 -7.43
C ASP A 90 12.46 5.79 -7.80
N GLU A 91 12.11 6.85 -7.07
CA GLU A 91 12.47 8.24 -7.43
C GLU A 91 13.66 8.78 -6.61
N ARG A 92 14.30 7.89 -5.86
CA ARG A 92 15.45 8.22 -5.01
C ARG A 92 16.70 8.54 -5.85
N PRO A 93 17.61 9.40 -5.34
CA PRO A 93 17.50 10.15 -4.08
C PRO A 93 16.76 11.49 -4.23
N ALA A 94 16.35 11.87 -5.43
CA ALA A 94 15.78 13.20 -5.71
C ALA A 94 14.42 13.42 -5.02
N ASN A 95 13.60 12.38 -4.99
CA ASN A 95 12.37 12.32 -4.21
C ASN A 95 12.36 11.00 -3.44
N PRO A 96 12.43 11.00 -2.09
CA PRO A 96 12.37 9.79 -1.28
C PRO A 96 11.02 9.06 -1.40
N TYR A 97 10.83 8.34 -2.51
CA TYR A 97 9.60 7.66 -2.87
C TYR A 97 9.91 6.34 -3.57
N LEU A 98 9.28 5.28 -3.09
CA LEU A 98 9.36 3.93 -3.64
C LEU A 98 7.96 3.34 -3.64
N TRP A 99 7.48 2.97 -4.83
CA TRP A 99 6.13 2.46 -5.07
C TRP A 99 6.20 1.11 -5.74
N VAL A 100 5.44 0.15 -5.20
CA VAL A 100 5.44 -1.23 -5.63
C VAL A 100 4.01 -1.76 -5.78
N GLU A 101 3.88 -2.84 -6.56
CA GLU A 101 2.63 -3.58 -6.71
C GLU A 101 2.89 -5.08 -6.53
N HIS A 102 2.09 -5.74 -5.71
CA HIS A 102 2.15 -7.18 -5.54
C HIS A 102 1.57 -7.87 -6.79
N THR A 103 2.38 -8.71 -7.43
CA THR A 103 2.06 -9.30 -8.74
C THR A 103 0.95 -10.34 -8.68
N GLY A 104 0.67 -10.91 -7.51
CA GLY A 104 -0.36 -11.95 -7.34
C GLY A 104 -1.78 -11.42 -7.08
N ASP A 105 -1.91 -10.25 -6.45
CA ASP A 105 -3.21 -9.72 -6.01
C ASP A 105 -3.43 -8.22 -6.33
N GLY A 106 -2.45 -7.55 -6.94
CA GLY A 106 -2.58 -6.18 -7.44
C GLY A 106 -2.61 -5.10 -6.36
N PHE A 107 -2.33 -5.44 -5.09
CA PHE A 107 -2.22 -4.46 -4.02
C PHE A 107 -0.96 -3.62 -4.20
N ARG A 108 -1.07 -2.34 -3.89
CA ARG A 108 0.02 -1.39 -4.03
C ARG A 108 0.46 -0.88 -2.68
N LEU A 109 1.77 -0.71 -2.51
CA LEU A 109 2.37 -0.11 -1.33
C LEU A 109 3.36 0.96 -1.77
N ALA A 110 3.48 2.04 -1.01
CA ALA A 110 4.55 3.01 -1.18
C ALA A 110 5.19 3.41 0.14
N LEU A 111 6.52 3.49 0.14
CA LEU A 111 7.30 4.13 1.19
C LEU A 111 7.68 5.53 0.71
N LYS A 112 7.44 6.54 1.54
CA LYS A 112 7.71 7.93 1.23
C LYS A 112 8.32 8.64 2.43
N ALA A 113 9.40 9.40 2.24
CA ALA A 113 9.85 10.38 3.20
C ALA A 113 9.59 11.81 2.70
N ASN A 114 9.42 12.75 3.62
CA ASN A 114 9.26 14.17 3.30
C ASN A 114 10.44 15.02 3.80
N ASP A 115 10.43 16.30 3.43
CA ASP A 115 11.49 17.25 3.79
C ASP A 115 11.52 17.62 5.29
N LEU A 116 10.51 17.20 6.06
CA LEU A 116 10.46 17.35 7.52
C LEU A 116 11.14 16.18 8.25
N GLY A 117 11.63 15.18 7.53
CA GLY A 117 12.24 13.98 8.10
C GLY A 117 11.21 12.98 8.61
N GLU A 118 9.99 13.01 8.10
CA GLU A 118 8.94 12.05 8.43
C GLU A 118 8.90 10.93 7.38
N LEU A 119 8.56 9.72 7.81
CA LEU A 119 8.47 8.53 6.95
C LEU A 119 7.05 7.97 6.98
N TYR A 120 6.52 7.64 5.82
CA TYR A 120 5.16 7.14 5.64
C TYR A 120 5.15 5.87 4.82
N LEU A 121 4.35 4.89 5.27
CA LEU A 121 3.98 3.73 4.48
C LEU A 121 2.50 3.84 4.12
N THR A 122 2.21 3.89 2.83
CA THR A 122 0.84 3.88 2.30
C THR A 122 0.56 2.56 1.59
N GLY A 123 -0.68 2.10 1.66
CA GLY A 123 -1.12 0.91 0.95
C GLY A 123 -2.52 1.06 0.40
N SER A 124 -2.78 0.45 -0.74
CA SER A 124 -4.12 0.44 -1.35
C SER A 124 -4.43 -0.90 -2.03
N SER A 125 -5.70 -1.28 -2.01
CA SER A 125 -6.20 -2.42 -2.79
C SER A 125 -6.31 -2.10 -4.28
N PRO A 126 -6.45 -3.10 -5.16
CA PRO A 126 -7.10 -2.86 -6.45
C PRO A 126 -8.56 -2.46 -6.23
N CYS A 127 -9.22 -1.96 -7.27
CA CYS A 127 -10.65 -1.65 -7.21
C CYS A 127 -11.48 -2.93 -7.13
N VAL A 128 -12.32 -3.04 -6.09
CA VAL A 128 -13.15 -4.22 -5.83
C VAL A 128 -14.63 -3.85 -5.77
N TRP A 129 -15.51 -4.82 -5.99
CA TRP A 129 -16.93 -4.64 -5.69
C TRP A 129 -17.15 -4.72 -4.17
N PRO A 130 -18.01 -3.86 -3.58
CA PRO A 130 -18.25 -3.85 -2.14
C PRO A 130 -18.54 -5.25 -1.56
N ASP A 131 -19.38 -6.02 -2.23
CA ASP A 131 -19.80 -7.36 -1.82
C ASP A 131 -19.18 -8.50 -2.67
N GLY A 132 -18.14 -8.21 -3.46
CA GLY A 132 -17.52 -9.15 -4.39
C GLY A 132 -18.32 -9.36 -5.69
N THR A 133 -17.90 -10.31 -6.53
CA THR A 133 -18.63 -10.69 -7.77
C THR A 133 -19.53 -11.91 -7.58
N PRO A 134 -20.62 -12.06 -8.36
CA PRO A 134 -21.11 -11.13 -9.39
C PRO A 134 -21.43 -9.75 -8.81
N ALA A 135 -21.27 -8.70 -9.63
CA ALA A 135 -21.69 -7.36 -9.22
C ALA A 135 -23.12 -7.43 -8.65
N PRO A 136 -23.45 -6.68 -7.58
CA PRO A 136 -24.82 -6.63 -7.09
C PRO A 136 -25.74 -6.33 -8.27
N THR A 137 -26.65 -7.26 -8.57
CA THR A 137 -27.74 -6.97 -9.50
C THR A 137 -28.56 -5.86 -8.88
N GLU A 138 -28.64 -4.71 -9.56
CA GLU A 138 -29.57 -3.62 -9.24
C GLU A 138 -31.01 -4.12 -9.07
#